data_AF-A0A933DA49-F1
#
_entry.id   AF-A0A933DA49-F1
#
_cell.length_a   1.000
_cell.length_b   1.000
_cell.length_c   1.000
_cell.angle_alpha   90.00
_cell.angle_beta   90.00
_cell.angle_gamma   90.00
#
_symmetry.space_group_name_H-M   'P 1'
#
loop_
_entity.id
_entity.type
_entity.pdbx_description
1 polymer ?
#
loop_
_entity_poly.entity_id
_entity_poly.type
_entity_poly.pdbx_seq_one_letter_code
_entity_poly.pdbx_strand_id
1 'polypeptide(L)'
;MARRLGVLFLHPFRRKCNKQRRSALCKHPLYSPKLHRFCEKQATVIHARCGPSSGKICGIIAEDILAQFLAQGGRCALSGQPLKFDRLDPAETKVSVDRIDSSLNYTADNVQLVTARINQMKNDMSQATFVKICLLVADHAMSTVERGERAA
;
A
#
# COMPACT_ATOMS: atom_id res chain seq x y z
N MET A 1 0.66 39.65 19.58
CA MET A 1 -0.36 38.61 19.32
C MET A 1 0.31 37.38 18.73
N ALA A 2 0.71 36.44 19.59
CA ALA A 2 1.46 35.25 19.17
C ALA A 2 0.50 34.26 18.49
N ARG A 3 0.74 34.03 17.19
CA ARG A 3 0.12 32.95 16.43
C ARG A 3 0.43 31.64 17.15
N ARG A 4 -0.60 31.01 17.75
CA ARG A 4 -0.48 29.63 18.22
C ARG A 4 -0.15 28.78 16.99
N LEU A 5 1.11 28.37 16.89
CA LEU A 5 1.56 27.21 16.12
C LEU A 5 0.95 25.97 16.81
N GLY A 6 -0.37 25.83 16.65
CA GLY A 6 -1.14 24.70 17.14
C GLY A 6 -0.84 23.52 16.24
N VAL A 7 0.13 22.72 16.67
CA VAL A 7 0.47 21.37 16.22
C VAL A 7 -0.71 20.67 15.51
N LEU A 8 -0.66 20.63 14.18
CA LEU A 8 -1.63 19.98 13.29
C LEU A 8 -1.65 18.44 13.40
N PHE A 9 -0.87 17.85 14.31
CA PHE A 9 -0.63 16.41 14.37
C PHE A 9 -1.64 15.58 15.21
N LEU A 10 -2.59 16.20 15.94
CA LEU A 10 -3.56 15.45 16.77
C LEU A 10 -4.96 15.29 16.14
N HIS A 11 -5.23 15.94 15.00
CA HIS A 11 -6.55 15.89 14.37
C HIS A 11 -6.96 14.50 13.78
N PRO A 12 -6.07 13.68 13.19
CA PRO A 12 -6.46 12.43 12.53
C PRO A 12 -6.79 11.27 13.51
N PHE A 13 -6.56 11.43 14.81
CA PHE A 13 -6.91 10.41 15.82
C PHE A 13 -8.20 10.74 16.58
N ARG A 14 -8.86 11.86 16.25
CA ARG A 14 -10.11 12.24 16.91
C ARG A 14 -11.29 11.45 16.35
N ARG A 15 -11.97 10.68 17.22
CA ARG A 15 -13.14 9.84 16.87
C ARG A 15 -14.18 10.53 15.99
N LYS A 16 -14.54 11.79 16.30
CA LYS A 16 -15.52 12.56 15.50
C LYS A 16 -15.02 12.84 14.09
N CYS A 17 -13.74 13.18 13.94
CA CYS A 17 -13.11 13.46 12.65
C CYS A 17 -13.01 12.17 11.82
N ASN A 18 -12.66 11.04 12.44
CA ASN A 18 -12.61 9.74 11.77
C ASN A 18 -14.00 9.26 11.34
N LYS A 19 -15.03 9.51 12.15
CA LYS A 19 -16.43 9.26 11.75
C LYS A 19 -16.80 10.07 10.51
N GLN A 20 -16.48 11.36 10.47
CA GLN A 20 -16.73 12.21 9.30
C GLN A 20 -15.95 11.74 8.07
N ARG A 21 -14.67 11.39 8.24
CA ARG A 21 -13.81 10.88 7.17
C ARG A 21 -14.35 9.58 6.60
N ARG A 22 -14.73 8.64 7.45
CA ARG A 22 -15.41 7.40 7.06
C ARG A 22 -16.70 7.70 6.30
N SER A 23 -17.54 8.60 6.78
CA SER A 23 -18.77 9.00 6.07
C SER A 23 -18.50 9.56 4.67
N ALA A 24 -17.36 10.23 4.45
CA ALA A 24 -16.94 10.67 3.12
C ALA A 24 -16.48 9.49 2.25
N LEU A 25 -15.62 8.61 2.78
CA LEU A 25 -15.11 7.42 2.07
C LEU A 25 -16.23 6.46 1.65
N CYS A 26 -17.28 6.33 2.47
CA CYS A 26 -18.45 5.50 2.17
C CYS A 26 -19.22 5.92 0.91
N LYS A 27 -19.01 7.14 0.41
CA LYS A 27 -19.66 7.65 -0.81
C LYS A 27 -18.92 7.26 -2.09
N HIS A 28 -17.70 6.72 -1.98
CA HIS A 28 -16.89 6.38 -3.14
C HIS A 28 -17.46 5.15 -3.86
N PRO A 29 -17.48 5.09 -5.21
CA PRO A 29 -18.06 3.97 -5.95
C PRO A 29 -17.42 2.61 -5.64
N LEU A 30 -16.11 2.59 -5.38
CA LEU A 30 -15.35 1.38 -5.00
C LEU A 30 -15.49 1.00 -3.52
N TYR A 31 -16.19 1.79 -2.71
CA TYR A 31 -16.37 1.46 -1.31
C TYR A 31 -17.29 0.25 -1.15
N SER A 32 -16.94 -0.63 -0.21
CA SER A 32 -17.87 -1.63 0.31
C SER A 32 -17.64 -1.88 1.80
N PRO A 33 -18.66 -2.31 2.56
CA PRO A 33 -18.47 -2.73 3.94
C PRO A 33 -17.46 -3.88 4.09
N LYS A 34 -17.37 -4.76 3.08
CA LYS A 34 -16.40 -5.86 3.03
C LYS A 34 -14.96 -5.35 2.92
N LEU A 35 -14.72 -4.39 2.03
CA LEU A 35 -13.43 -3.72 1.89
C LEU A 35 -13.03 -3.03 3.19
N HIS A 36 -13.96 -2.32 3.84
CA HIS A 36 -13.67 -1.65 5.10
C HIS A 36 -13.23 -2.64 6.20
N ARG A 37 -13.95 -3.76 6.38
CA ARG A 37 -13.56 -4.83 7.32
C ARG A 37 -12.19 -5.43 6.98
N PHE A 38 -11.87 -5.53 5.69
CA PHE A 38 -10.54 -5.97 5.25
C PHE A 38 -9.47 -4.97 5.69
N CYS A 39 -9.68 -3.67 5.48
CA CYS A 39 -8.76 -2.62 5.93
C CYS A 39 -8.57 -2.60 7.45
N GLU A 40 -9.65 -2.81 8.23
CA GLU A 40 -9.58 -2.95 9.69
C GLU A 40 -8.65 -4.10 10.11
N LYS A 41 -8.81 -5.28 9.47
CA LYS A 41 -7.94 -6.43 9.72
C LYS A 41 -6.48 -6.16 9.33
N GLN A 42 -6.23 -5.51 8.20
CA GLN A 42 -4.88 -5.16 7.77
C GLN A 42 -4.20 -4.21 8.76
N ALA A 43 -4.91 -3.18 9.22
CA ALA A 43 -4.39 -2.27 10.23
C ALA A 43 -3.96 -3.05 11.48
N THR A 44 -4.81 -3.94 12.01
CA THR A 44 -4.46 -4.80 13.16
C THR A 44 -3.19 -5.62 12.93
N VAL A 45 -3.06 -6.26 11.75
CA VAL A 45 -1.89 -7.07 11.41
C VAL A 45 -0.62 -6.21 11.34
N ILE A 46 -0.69 -5.02 10.76
CA ILE A 46 0.47 -4.12 10.65
C ILE A 46 0.86 -3.59 12.02
N HIS A 47 -0.10 -3.17 12.85
CA HIS A 47 0.17 -2.75 14.22
C HIS A 47 0.84 -3.86 15.03
N ALA A 48 0.42 -5.12 14.87
CA ALA A 48 1.05 -6.25 15.56
C ALA A 48 2.50 -6.54 15.11
N ARG A 49 2.88 -6.14 13.89
CA ARG A 49 4.24 -6.28 13.34
C ARG A 49 5.14 -5.09 13.68
N CYS A 50 4.56 -3.96 14.06
CA CYS A 50 5.29 -2.76 14.42
C CYS A 50 5.58 -2.78 15.91
N GLY A 51 6.85 -2.62 16.27
CA GLY A 51 7.27 -2.65 17.65
C GLY A 51 8.79 -2.50 17.79
N PRO A 52 9.30 -2.54 19.03
CA PRO A 52 10.71 -2.33 19.32
C PRO A 52 11.62 -3.32 18.57
N SER A 53 11.19 -4.57 18.44
CA SER A 53 11.94 -5.63 17.75
C SER A 53 12.04 -5.43 16.24
N SER A 54 11.08 -4.76 15.61
CA SER A 54 11.09 -4.49 14.18
C SER A 54 11.66 -3.11 13.83
N GLY A 55 11.88 -2.24 14.82
CA GLY A 55 12.35 -0.87 14.64
C GLY A 55 11.36 0.05 13.90
N LYS A 56 10.12 -0.40 13.69
CA LYS A 56 9.11 0.28 12.87
C LYS A 56 7.96 0.79 13.73
N ILE A 57 7.59 2.05 13.54
CA ILE A 57 6.43 2.69 14.15
C ILE A 57 5.24 2.61 13.18
N CYS A 58 4.04 2.39 13.72
CA CYS A 58 2.80 2.38 12.95
C CYS A 58 1.92 3.57 13.34
N GLY A 59 1.78 4.52 12.42
CA GLY A 59 0.91 5.71 12.55
C GLY A 59 -0.33 5.68 11.65
N ILE A 60 -0.58 4.59 10.93
CA ILE A 60 -1.76 4.45 10.05
C ILE A 60 -2.97 3.87 10.80
N ILE A 61 -4.17 4.22 10.34
CA ILE A 61 -5.44 3.60 10.77
C ILE A 61 -6.15 2.92 9.58
N ALA A 62 -7.20 2.15 9.86
CA ALA A 62 -7.98 1.44 8.83
C ALA A 62 -8.49 2.39 7.74
N GLU A 63 -8.91 3.60 8.10
CA GLU A 63 -9.35 4.61 7.16
C GLU A 63 -8.23 5.14 6.25
N ASP A 64 -6.95 5.05 6.64
CA ASP A 64 -5.83 5.45 5.76
C ASP A 64 -5.63 4.39 4.67
N ILE A 65 -5.66 3.11 5.06
CA ILE A 65 -5.61 1.98 4.13
C ILE A 65 -6.79 2.01 3.16
N LEU A 66 -8.00 2.28 3.67
CA LEU A 66 -9.19 2.43 2.83
C LEU A 66 -9.04 3.62 1.88
N ALA A 67 -8.63 4.79 2.37
CA ALA A 67 -8.43 5.96 1.52
C ALA A 67 -7.42 5.68 0.41
N GLN A 68 -6.32 4.99 0.72
CA GLN A 68 -5.31 4.60 -0.26
C GLN A 68 -5.87 3.65 -1.32
N PHE A 69 -6.68 2.66 -0.93
CA PHE A 69 -7.33 1.75 -1.89
C PHE A 69 -8.22 2.51 -2.88
N LEU A 70 -9.04 3.44 -2.38
CA LEU A 70 -9.96 4.21 -3.19
C LEU A 70 -9.19 5.19 -4.11
N ALA A 71 -8.18 5.87 -3.58
CA ALA A 71 -7.32 6.78 -4.35
C ALA A 71 -6.56 6.07 -5.47
N GLN A 72 -6.11 4.83 -5.25
CA GLN A 72 -5.47 4.00 -6.27
C GLN A 72 -6.46 3.33 -7.24
N GLY A 73 -7.76 3.60 -7.12
CA GLY A 73 -8.78 2.98 -7.98
C GLY A 73 -8.84 1.46 -7.83
N GLY A 74 -8.46 0.91 -6.67
CA GLY A 74 -8.40 -0.54 -6.45
C GLY A 74 -7.32 -1.25 -7.28
N ARG A 75 -6.24 -0.57 -7.64
CA ARG A 75 -5.11 -1.12 -8.40
C ARG A 75 -3.81 -1.04 -7.64
N CYS A 76 -2.90 -1.97 -7.93
CA CYS A 76 -1.55 -2.01 -7.40
C CYS A 76 -0.79 -0.77 -7.85
N ALA A 77 -0.18 -0.05 -6.90
CA ALA A 77 0.55 1.18 -7.19
C ALA A 77 1.77 0.98 -8.11
N LEU A 78 2.38 -0.22 -8.08
CA LEU A 78 3.58 -0.52 -8.88
C LEU A 78 3.28 -1.27 -10.19
N SER A 79 2.39 -2.25 -10.16
CA SER A 79 2.11 -3.10 -11.34
C SER A 79 0.83 -2.75 -12.09
N GLY A 80 -0.03 -1.87 -11.54
CA GLY A 80 -1.35 -1.55 -12.13
C GLY A 80 -2.39 -2.67 -12.09
N GLN A 81 -2.01 -3.87 -11.61
CA GLN A 81 -2.89 -5.02 -11.51
C GLN A 81 -4.05 -4.76 -10.53
N PRO A 82 -5.26 -5.31 -10.78
CA PRO A 82 -6.37 -5.21 -9.85
C PRO A 82 -6.02 -5.81 -8.49
N LEU A 83 -6.33 -5.07 -7.44
CA LEU A 83 -6.13 -5.50 -6.07
C LEU A 83 -7.28 -6.38 -5.61
N LYS A 84 -6.94 -7.56 -5.09
CA LYS A 84 -7.89 -8.56 -4.63
C LYS A 84 -7.89 -8.65 -3.11
N PHE A 85 -9.04 -8.91 -2.48
CA PHE A 85 -9.13 -8.96 -1.01
C PHE A 85 -10.12 -10.01 -0.50
N ASP A 86 -10.65 -10.86 -1.39
CA ASP A 86 -11.52 -11.94 -1.00
C ASP A 86 -10.73 -13.14 -0.48
N ARG A 87 -11.37 -13.92 0.39
CA ARG A 87 -10.73 -15.08 1.04
C ARG A 87 -10.23 -16.09 0.01
N LEU A 88 -11.02 -16.32 -1.04
CA LEU A 88 -10.78 -17.29 -2.10
C LEU A 88 -9.78 -16.80 -3.16
N ASP A 89 -9.40 -15.52 -3.13
CA ASP A 89 -8.44 -15.01 -4.10
C ASP A 89 -7.05 -15.65 -3.90
N PRO A 90 -6.27 -15.82 -4.98
CA PRO A 90 -4.89 -16.28 -4.89
C PRO A 90 -4.08 -15.37 -3.96
N ALA A 91 -3.34 -15.97 -3.03
CA ALA A 91 -2.58 -15.25 -2.00
C ALA A 91 -1.67 -14.16 -2.58
N GLU A 92 -1.07 -14.43 -3.73
CA GLU A 92 -0.15 -13.55 -4.45
C GLU A 92 -0.80 -12.26 -4.98
N THR A 93 -2.08 -12.33 -5.32
CA THR A 93 -2.85 -11.20 -5.86
C THR A 93 -3.52 -10.37 -4.78
N LYS A 94 -3.47 -10.84 -3.53
CA LYS A 94 -4.10 -10.15 -2.40
C LYS A 94 -3.44 -8.81 -2.14
N VAL A 95 -4.24 -7.85 -1.71
CA VAL A 95 -3.76 -6.55 -1.23
C VAL A 95 -2.76 -6.75 -0.10
N SER A 96 -1.63 -6.04 -0.22
CA SER A 96 -0.63 -5.88 0.81
C SER A 96 -0.34 -4.39 0.98
N VAL A 97 -0.13 -3.97 2.22
CA VAL A 97 0.30 -2.60 2.53
C VAL A 97 1.83 -2.58 2.45
N ASP A 98 2.35 -1.79 1.52
CA ASP A 98 3.78 -1.57 1.30
C ASP A 98 4.15 -0.13 1.70
N ARG A 99 5.43 0.06 2.03
CA ARG A 99 6.00 1.38 2.29
C ARG A 99 6.63 1.91 1.02
N ILE A 100 6.28 3.14 0.62
CA ILE A 100 6.87 3.79 -0.57
C ILE A 100 8.38 3.90 -0.38
N ASP A 101 8.79 4.44 0.77
CA ASP A 101 10.16 4.39 1.26
C ASP A 101 10.28 3.36 2.40
N SER A 102 11.00 2.27 2.11
CA SER A 102 11.27 1.17 3.05
C SER A 102 12.15 1.59 4.24
N SER A 103 12.82 2.74 4.19
CA SER A 103 13.59 3.29 5.31
C SER A 103 12.72 4.04 6.33
N LEU A 104 11.50 4.40 5.94
CA LEU A 104 10.56 5.15 6.78
C LEU A 104 9.53 4.24 7.46
N ASN A 105 8.74 4.85 8.34
CA ASN A 105 7.70 4.21 9.13
C ASN A 105 6.38 4.05 8.35
N TYR A 106 5.40 3.34 8.92
CA TYR A 106 4.06 3.29 8.35
C TYR A 106 3.30 4.57 8.72
N THR A 107 3.22 5.51 7.79
CA THR A 107 2.48 6.77 7.91
C THR A 107 1.55 6.93 6.72
N ALA A 108 0.49 7.73 6.84
CA ALA A 108 -0.53 7.85 5.79
C ALA A 108 0.02 8.37 4.45
N ASP A 109 1.14 9.09 4.47
CA ASP A 109 1.88 9.63 3.33
C ASP A 109 2.97 8.70 2.78
N ASN A 110 3.38 7.67 3.53
CA ASN A 110 4.44 6.73 3.12
C ASN A 110 3.91 5.31 2.83
N VAL A 111 2.60 5.11 2.74
CA VAL A 111 2.02 3.80 2.40
C VAL A 111 1.40 3.77 1.02
N GLN A 112 1.51 2.61 0.38
CA GLN A 112 0.84 2.30 -0.88
C GLN A 112 0.26 0.88 -0.82
N LEU A 113 -0.74 0.61 -1.63
CA LEU A 113 -1.27 -0.76 -1.77
C LEU A 113 -0.71 -1.42 -3.01
N VAL A 114 -0.16 -2.61 -2.82
CA VAL A 114 0.39 -3.45 -3.89
C VAL A 114 -0.15 -4.86 -3.76
N THR A 115 0.07 -5.72 -4.76
CA THR A 115 -0.20 -7.14 -4.59
C THR A 115 0.84 -7.77 -3.67
N ALA A 116 0.47 -8.83 -2.95
CA ALA A 116 1.37 -9.53 -2.04
C ALA A 116 2.64 -10.03 -2.74
N ARG A 117 2.52 -10.48 -3.99
CA ARG A 117 3.66 -10.87 -4.82
C ARG A 117 4.61 -9.71 -5.09
N ILE A 118 4.09 -8.54 -5.45
CA ILE A 118 4.91 -7.35 -5.70
C ILE A 118 5.59 -6.88 -4.41
N ASN A 119 4.88 -6.88 -3.27
CA ASN A 119 5.49 -6.54 -1.98
C ASN A 119 6.64 -7.51 -1.62
N GLN A 120 6.42 -8.81 -1.83
CA GLN A 120 7.45 -9.83 -1.59
C GLN A 120 8.67 -9.63 -2.49
N MET A 121 8.46 -9.29 -3.77
CA MET A 121 9.55 -9.02 -4.71
C MET A 121 10.32 -7.75 -4.37
N LYS A 122 9.62 -6.65 -4.02
CA LYS A 122 10.25 -5.39 -3.60
C LYS A 122 11.03 -5.57 -2.30
N ASN A 123 10.45 -6.28 -1.33
CA ASN A 123 11.02 -6.49 0.00
C ASN A 123 11.48 -5.14 0.62
N ASP A 124 12.70 -5.08 1.16
CA ASP A 124 13.28 -3.85 1.70
C ASP A 124 14.02 -3.00 0.66
N MET A 125 13.99 -3.35 -0.63
CA MET A 125 14.58 -2.51 -1.67
C MET A 125 13.85 -1.16 -1.75
N SER A 126 14.59 -0.12 -2.15
CA SER A 126 13.96 1.12 -2.58
C SER A 126 13.11 0.85 -3.82
N GLN A 127 12.02 1.59 -3.96
CA GLN A 127 11.16 1.46 -5.13
C GLN A 127 11.92 1.70 -6.43
N ALA A 128 12.83 2.69 -6.46
CA ALA A 128 13.66 2.99 -7.62
C ALA A 128 14.56 1.81 -8.00
N THR A 129 15.21 1.17 -7.02
CA THR A 129 16.05 -0.01 -7.25
C THR A 129 15.21 -1.18 -7.76
N PHE A 130 14.05 -1.44 -7.15
CA PHE A 130 13.15 -2.50 -7.58
C PHE A 130 12.70 -2.32 -9.04
N VAL A 131 12.24 -1.12 -9.41
CA VAL A 131 11.82 -0.82 -10.79
C VAL A 131 12.99 -0.98 -11.76
N LYS A 132 14.19 -0.49 -11.41
CA LYS A 132 15.39 -0.65 -12.25
C LYS A 132 15.72 -2.12 -12.50
N ILE A 133 15.65 -2.97 -11.48
CA ILE A 133 15.90 -4.41 -11.62
C ILE A 133 14.86 -5.06 -12.53
N CYS A 134 13.58 -4.71 -12.37
CA CYS A 134 12.52 -5.23 -13.25
C CYS A 134 12.77 -4.88 -14.72
N LEU A 135 13.21 -3.64 -15.00
CA LEU A 135 13.57 -3.22 -16.37
C LEU A 135 14.75 -4.03 -16.92
N LEU A 136 15.84 -4.18 -16.15
CA LEU A 136 17.00 -4.98 -16.57
C LEU A 136 16.64 -6.43 -16.90
N VAL A 137 15.79 -7.06 -16.08
CA VAL A 137 15.30 -8.43 -16.32
C VAL A 137 14.46 -8.50 -17.59
N ALA A 138 13.53 -7.54 -17.77
CA ALA A 138 12.67 -7.49 -18.95
C ALA A 138 13.49 -7.28 -20.24
N ASP A 139 14.43 -6.31 -20.24
CA ASP A 139 15.29 -6.01 -21.37
C ASP A 139 16.14 -7.23 -21.78
N HIS A 140 16.72 -7.93 -20.79
CA HIS A 140 17.48 -9.14 -21.06
C HIS A 140 16.61 -10.24 -21.68
N ALA A 141 15.42 -10.48 -21.11
CA ALA A 141 14.49 -11.48 -21.62
C ALA A 141 14.07 -11.18 -23.07
N MET A 142 13.72 -9.93 -23.38
CA MET A 142 13.37 -9.54 -24.75
C MET A 142 14.55 -9.74 -25.72
N SER A 143 15.77 -9.40 -25.32
CA SER A 143 16.96 -9.62 -26.15
C SER A 143 17.25 -11.11 -26.46
N THR A 144 16.86 -12.02 -25.56
CA THR A 144 17.02 -13.47 -25.78
C THR A 144 15.99 -14.02 -26.75
N VAL A 145 14.76 -13.51 -26.71
CA VAL A 145 13.69 -13.89 -27.64
C VAL A 145 14.08 -13.52 -29.07
N GLU A 146 14.54 -12.28 -29.28
CA GLU A 146 14.97 -11.81 -30.62
C GLU A 146 16.15 -12.60 -31.19
N ARG A 147 17.08 -13.07 -30.34
CA ARG A 147 18.18 -13.94 -30.77
C ARG A 147 17.70 -15.35 -31.13
N GLY A 148 16.71 -15.87 -30.40
CA GLY A 148 16.12 -17.18 -30.68
C GLY A 148 15.30 -17.22 -31.97
N GLU A 149 14.54 -16.16 -32.24
CA GLU A 149 13.75 -16.02 -33.47
C GLU A 149 14.59 -15.83 -34.73
N ARG A 150 15.80 -15.26 -34.62
CA ARG A 150 16.76 -15.15 -35.74
C ARG A 150 17.55 -16.43 -36.01
N ALA A 151 17.51 -17.38 -35.09
CA ALA A 151 18.23 -18.66 -35.20
C ALA A 151 17.32 -19.83 -35.62
N ALA A 152 16.02 -19.58 -35.81
CA ALA A 152 15.02 -20.50 -36.35
C ALA A 152 14.64 -20.10 -37.79
#